data_AF-A0A1W2BKZ0-F1
#
_entry.id   AF-A0A1W2BKZ0-F1
#
_cell.length_a   1.000
_cell.length_b   1.000
_cell.length_c   1.000
_cell.angle_alpha   90.00
_cell.angle_beta   90.00
_cell.angle_gamma   90.00
#
_symmetry.space_group_name_H-M   'P 1'
#
loop_
_entity.id
_entity.type
_entity.pdbx_description
1 polymer ?
#
loop_
_entity_poly.entity_id
_entity_poly.type
_entity_poly.pdbx_seq_one_letter_code
_entity_poly.pdbx_strand_id
1 'polypeptide(L)'
;MILRDIGLQVQRGLRSKGCLFSICLMLYSLFFVHTDTPVFFRMPLIYFGKDCTFYYHFIISFWLGLSQFVVPIAAMLPLTFFHCDDLNSGFKNLSEYRLSRSRYFIHRVLAAAITAMVAVLIACVLFTLFLLCVCTLQGGENEAWLNNRHGSAFEWLATVEHFPFFILVQYGRLMVSAATWALVASCFSILWANKAFVIVATFGLSIFLDVELEKMLGEEFTVSFLQTPDLNTHIPLQDLFGRQLLYLVIAAAVCMMTVILFSSKRILKLRQKLVLILAAHLPGREKKIEWNLANRSRGTFAGEVFTDIRAFTSFATILPAILIPILVVVCKNVFHIHPHSIGDLWLDVFGGFYWFEPEVNFTPIGLWILLLLPPMMGVALSLDREFSSRTQMTLYRFRNKTRWWGSKCVATLIYTIMCSAVMFCSVAIFGWLTGADGIGVLLEDEDGFLTSNYFVLLQTFGLFTGQIIMLTQLQALIHMLTGRMQLGIISYILPCIACLITFSVFDRLRNIYVPYNWGMILRSSIFSPAFDYEESGEISPLCATNVNGALGAQAGVSIILAGISVLAARIVKISEREVKE
;
A
#
# COMPACT_ATOMS: atom_id res chain seq x y z
N MET A 1 17.57 -16.99 -29.96
CA MET A 1 16.64 -15.83 -30.12
C MET A 1 15.84 -15.52 -28.85
N ILE A 2 15.26 -16.53 -28.17
CA ILE A 2 14.49 -16.36 -26.91
C ILE A 2 15.30 -15.70 -25.78
N LEU A 3 16.48 -16.25 -25.45
CA LEU A 3 17.37 -15.72 -24.40
C LEU A 3 17.82 -14.27 -24.66
N ARG A 4 17.98 -13.89 -25.94
CA ARG A 4 18.39 -12.53 -26.33
C ARG A 4 17.29 -11.51 -26.03
N ASP A 5 16.02 -11.86 -26.30
CA ASP A 5 14.89 -10.96 -26.01
C ASP A 5 14.69 -10.81 -24.50
N ILE A 6 14.72 -11.90 -23.74
CA ILE A 6 14.66 -11.86 -22.27
C ILE A 6 15.78 -10.98 -21.72
N GLY A 7 17.02 -11.19 -22.18
CA GLY A 7 18.17 -10.37 -21.76
C GLY A 7 18.00 -8.88 -22.04
N LEU A 8 17.47 -8.52 -23.21
CA LEU A 8 17.16 -7.12 -23.54
C LEU A 8 16.06 -6.54 -22.65
N GLN A 9 15.04 -7.33 -22.30
CA GLN A 9 14.01 -6.87 -21.36
C GLN A 9 14.55 -6.71 -19.95
N VAL A 10 15.39 -7.62 -19.48
CA VAL A 10 16.08 -7.49 -18.19
C VAL A 10 16.92 -6.22 -18.18
N GLN A 11 17.68 -5.96 -19.23
CA GLN A 11 18.47 -4.73 -19.36
C GLN A 11 17.59 -3.46 -19.34
N ARG A 12 16.43 -3.48 -20.01
CA ARG A 12 15.44 -2.39 -19.96
C ARG A 12 14.92 -2.18 -18.53
N GLY A 13 14.66 -3.26 -17.80
CA GLY A 13 14.20 -3.20 -16.42
C GLY A 13 15.23 -2.64 -15.47
N LEU A 14 16.49 -3.09 -15.56
CA LEU A 14 17.58 -2.58 -14.71
C LEU A 14 17.86 -1.09 -14.95
N ARG A 15 17.65 -0.59 -16.17
CA ARG A 15 17.76 0.84 -16.49
C ARG A 15 16.51 1.64 -16.15
N SER A 16 15.44 0.99 -15.70
CA SER A 16 14.19 1.67 -15.39
C SER A 16 14.30 2.45 -14.09
N LYS A 17 13.60 3.58 -14.00
CA LYS A 17 13.48 4.35 -12.75
C LYS A 17 12.78 3.53 -11.65
N GLY A 18 11.95 2.56 -12.04
CA GLY A 18 11.30 1.63 -11.12
C GLY A 18 12.30 0.70 -10.42
N CYS A 19 13.37 0.28 -11.10
CA CYS A 19 14.43 -0.51 -10.49
C CYS A 19 15.19 0.29 -9.43
N LEU A 20 15.58 1.54 -9.74
CA LEU A 20 16.20 2.43 -8.76
C LEU A 20 15.30 2.62 -7.53
N PHE A 21 14.01 2.89 -7.77
CA PHE A 21 13.05 3.09 -6.68
C PHE A 21 12.86 1.82 -5.83
N SER A 22 12.83 0.63 -6.45
CA SER A 22 12.82 -0.66 -5.75
C SER A 22 14.05 -0.84 -4.87
N ILE A 23 15.25 -0.49 -5.36
CA ILE A 23 16.50 -0.58 -4.59
C ILE A 23 16.45 0.37 -3.40
N CYS A 24 16.06 1.64 -3.61
CA CYS A 24 15.96 2.62 -2.54
C CYS A 24 14.92 2.21 -1.48
N LEU A 25 13.78 1.66 -1.90
CA LEU A 25 12.73 1.20 -0.99
C LEU A 25 13.20 0.01 -0.14
N MET A 26 13.91 -0.96 -0.74
CA MET A 26 14.50 -2.05 0.03
C MET A 26 15.62 -1.59 0.96
N LEU A 27 16.48 -0.66 0.53
CA LEU A 27 17.49 -0.10 1.44
C LEU A 27 16.83 0.58 2.63
N TYR A 28 15.81 1.41 2.40
CA TYR A 28 15.04 2.03 3.48
C TYR A 28 14.44 0.99 4.43
N SER A 29 13.89 -0.10 3.89
CA SER A 29 13.34 -1.22 4.67
C SER A 29 14.36 -1.84 5.62
N LEU A 30 15.60 -2.05 5.17
CA LEU A 30 16.69 -2.63 5.98
C LEU A 30 17.25 -1.66 7.02
N PHE A 31 17.34 -0.37 6.65
CA PHE A 31 17.80 0.68 7.57
C PHE A 31 16.76 1.08 8.61
N PHE A 32 15.50 0.73 8.40
CA PHE A 32 14.37 1.21 9.19
C PHE A 32 14.58 1.00 10.70
N VAL A 33 14.98 -0.20 11.10
CA VAL A 33 15.17 -0.57 12.51
C VAL A 33 16.20 0.33 13.21
N HIS A 34 17.20 0.82 12.49
CA HIS A 34 18.22 1.71 13.04
C HIS A 34 17.74 3.15 13.18
N THR A 35 16.80 3.59 12.33
CA THR A 35 16.25 4.95 12.38
C THR A 35 15.40 5.23 13.62
N ASP A 36 15.02 4.18 14.34
CA ASP A 36 14.23 4.32 15.56
C ASP A 36 15.09 4.69 16.78
N THR A 37 16.40 4.44 16.72
CA THR A 37 17.30 4.78 17.81
C THR A 37 17.84 6.22 17.67
N PRO A 38 17.59 7.14 18.63
CA PRO A 38 18.11 8.51 18.55
C PRO A 38 19.65 8.56 18.53
N VAL A 39 20.30 7.50 19.02
CA VAL A 39 21.76 7.32 19.00
C VAL A 39 22.29 7.18 17.57
N PHE A 40 21.57 6.51 16.67
CA PHE A 40 21.96 6.35 15.26
C PHE A 40 22.20 7.69 14.56
N PHE A 41 21.31 8.68 14.78
CA PHE A 41 21.45 10.00 14.15
C PHE A 41 22.40 10.95 14.89
N ARG A 42 22.48 10.85 16.22
CA ARG A 42 23.29 11.77 17.04
C ARG A 42 24.76 11.36 17.10
N MET A 43 25.04 10.07 17.19
CA MET A 43 26.38 9.51 17.42
C MET A 43 26.57 8.20 16.63
N PRO A 44 26.56 8.24 15.28
CA PRO A 44 26.60 7.04 14.45
C PRO A 44 27.85 6.17 14.67
N LEU A 45 29.00 6.79 14.96
CA LEU A 45 30.25 6.08 15.24
C LEU A 45 30.21 5.27 16.54
N ILE A 46 29.40 5.69 17.51
CA ILE A 46 29.20 4.97 18.77
C ILE A 46 28.16 3.88 18.56
N TYR A 47 27.09 4.18 17.82
CA TYR A 47 26.05 3.22 17.48
C TYR A 47 26.60 1.97 16.76
N PHE A 48 27.50 2.18 15.80
CA PHE A 48 28.19 1.10 15.08
C PHE A 48 29.59 0.78 15.64
N GLY A 49 29.90 1.28 16.84
CA GLY A 49 31.21 1.23 17.47
C GLY A 49 31.58 -0.14 18.06
N LYS A 50 32.64 -0.16 18.90
CA LYS A 50 33.31 -1.38 19.39
C LYS A 50 32.42 -2.44 20.05
N ASP A 51 31.29 -2.04 20.64
CA ASP A 51 30.40 -2.93 21.38
C ASP A 51 29.23 -3.47 20.54
N CYS A 52 29.09 -3.01 19.29
CA CYS A 52 28.03 -3.40 18.36
C CYS A 52 28.62 -4.12 17.14
N THR A 53 28.22 -5.36 16.94
CA THR A 53 28.83 -6.24 15.93
C THR A 53 28.07 -6.21 14.61
N PHE A 54 28.79 -6.48 13.52
CA PHE A 54 28.20 -6.67 12.18
C PHE A 54 27.04 -7.69 12.21
N TYR A 55 27.18 -8.76 12.99
CA TYR A 55 26.20 -9.84 13.12
C TYR A 55 24.87 -9.34 13.67
N TYR A 56 24.91 -8.56 14.76
CA TYR A 56 23.73 -8.00 15.39
C TYR A 56 22.95 -7.08 14.43
N HIS A 57 23.64 -6.12 13.80
CA HIS A 57 22.99 -5.18 12.89
C HIS A 57 22.44 -5.85 11.63
N PHE A 58 23.12 -6.87 11.11
CA PHE A 58 22.60 -7.63 9.97
C PHE A 58 21.30 -8.35 10.35
N ILE A 59 21.30 -9.15 11.43
CA ILE A 59 20.15 -9.94 11.85
C ILE A 59 18.95 -9.04 12.15
N ILE A 60 19.15 -8.00 12.96
CA ILE A 60 18.03 -7.18 13.43
C ILE A 60 17.32 -6.44 12.29
N SER A 61 18.06 -6.05 11.24
CA SER A 61 17.50 -5.43 10.03
C SER A 61 16.61 -6.37 9.22
N PHE A 62 16.86 -7.67 9.23
CA PHE A 62 16.00 -8.63 8.53
C PHE A 62 14.88 -9.17 9.43
N TRP A 63 15.11 -9.24 10.74
CA TRP A 63 14.12 -9.74 11.70
C TRP A 63 13.05 -8.71 12.05
N LEU A 64 13.45 -7.48 12.42
CA LEU A 64 12.54 -6.39 12.80
C LEU A 64 12.30 -5.38 11.66
N GLY A 65 12.90 -5.60 10.50
CA GLY A 65 12.79 -4.69 9.35
C GLY A 65 11.44 -4.72 8.66
N LEU A 66 11.23 -3.76 7.75
CA LEU A 66 9.99 -3.64 6.98
C LEU A 66 9.92 -4.58 5.78
N SER A 67 10.79 -5.60 5.73
CA SER A 67 11.03 -6.40 4.53
C SER A 67 9.75 -7.10 4.09
N GLN A 68 8.99 -7.66 5.04
CA GLN A 68 7.69 -8.29 4.84
C GLN A 68 6.67 -7.46 4.04
N PHE A 69 6.57 -6.15 4.28
CA PHE A 69 5.64 -5.26 3.55
C PHE A 69 6.26 -4.64 2.29
N VAL A 70 7.56 -4.40 2.34
CA VAL A 70 8.26 -3.69 1.27
C VAL A 70 8.53 -4.61 0.09
N VAL A 71 8.83 -5.90 0.31
CA VAL A 71 9.19 -6.84 -0.77
C VAL A 71 8.08 -6.96 -1.84
N PRO A 72 6.78 -7.13 -1.50
CA PRO A 72 5.72 -7.14 -2.51
C PRO A 72 5.68 -5.84 -3.35
N ILE A 73 5.93 -4.69 -2.72
CA ILE A 73 5.92 -3.38 -3.38
C ILE A 73 7.18 -3.18 -4.24
N ALA A 74 8.35 -3.51 -3.69
CA ALA A 74 9.63 -3.44 -4.37
C ALA A 74 9.64 -4.32 -5.62
N ALA A 75 9.15 -5.56 -5.51
CA ALA A 75 9.13 -6.54 -6.59
C ALA A 75 8.32 -6.09 -7.82
N MET A 76 7.25 -5.31 -7.64
CA MET A 76 6.42 -4.87 -8.76
C MET A 76 7.02 -3.71 -9.57
N LEU A 77 7.82 -2.84 -8.95
CA LEU A 77 8.25 -1.58 -9.56
C LEU A 77 9.12 -1.67 -10.82
N PRO A 78 10.10 -2.61 -10.95
CA PRO A 78 11.07 -2.59 -12.03
C PRO A 78 10.47 -2.78 -13.43
N LEU A 79 9.58 -3.76 -13.59
CA LEU A 79 9.03 -4.15 -14.89
C LEU A 79 7.60 -4.70 -14.89
N THR A 80 6.94 -4.95 -13.75
CA THR A 80 5.65 -5.68 -13.78
C THR A 80 4.51 -4.88 -14.46
N PHE A 81 4.64 -3.56 -14.53
CA PHE A 81 3.72 -2.68 -15.27
C PHE A 81 3.93 -2.70 -16.80
N PHE A 82 4.78 -3.58 -17.33
CA PHE A 82 5.06 -3.65 -18.77
C PHE A 82 3.79 -3.74 -19.62
N HIS A 83 2.76 -4.46 -19.16
CA HIS A 83 1.53 -4.59 -19.93
C HIS A 83 0.72 -3.29 -19.97
N CYS A 84 0.63 -2.60 -18.82
CA CYS A 84 -0.01 -1.28 -18.74
C CYS A 84 0.72 -0.28 -19.66
N ASP A 85 2.04 -0.29 -19.65
CA ASP A 85 2.87 0.61 -20.46
C ASP A 85 2.80 0.29 -21.96
N ASP A 86 2.86 -0.98 -22.33
CA ASP A 86 2.80 -1.43 -23.73
C ASP A 86 1.40 -1.28 -24.33
N LEU A 87 0.34 -1.30 -23.51
CA LEU A 87 -1.02 -0.96 -23.94
C LEU A 87 -1.19 0.52 -24.19
N ASN A 88 -0.69 1.37 -23.29
CA ASN A 88 -0.82 2.83 -23.40
C ASN A 88 0.02 3.40 -24.55
N SER A 89 1.20 2.82 -24.81
CA SER A 89 2.09 3.21 -25.91
C SER A 89 1.72 2.58 -27.27
N GLY A 90 0.78 1.63 -27.30
CA GLY A 90 0.48 0.86 -28.52
C GLY A 90 1.59 -0.11 -28.94
N PHE A 91 2.71 -0.18 -28.20
CA PHE A 91 3.84 -1.07 -28.47
C PHE A 91 3.44 -2.55 -28.49
N LYS A 92 2.38 -2.92 -27.76
CA LYS A 92 1.79 -4.27 -27.81
C LYS A 92 1.45 -4.68 -29.24
N ASN A 93 0.85 -3.81 -30.04
CA ASN A 93 0.42 -4.14 -31.41
C ASN A 93 1.63 -4.41 -32.32
N LEU A 94 2.72 -3.65 -32.14
CA LEU A 94 3.96 -3.82 -32.89
C LEU A 94 4.71 -5.10 -32.49
N SER A 95 4.71 -5.44 -31.20
CA SER A 95 5.38 -6.63 -30.68
C SER A 95 4.61 -7.93 -30.95
N GLU A 96 3.28 -7.91 -30.90
CA GLU A 96 2.43 -9.04 -31.30
C GLU A 96 2.56 -9.42 -32.78
N TYR A 97 2.99 -8.48 -33.65
CA TYR A 97 3.25 -8.77 -35.06
C TYR A 97 4.55 -9.58 -35.26
N ARG A 98 5.53 -9.41 -34.36
CA ARG A 98 6.86 -10.05 -34.45
C ARG A 98 6.98 -11.33 -33.61
N LEU A 99 6.18 -11.46 -32.56
CA LEU A 99 6.18 -12.59 -31.62
C LEU A 99 4.78 -13.17 -31.48
N SER A 100 4.68 -14.49 -31.33
CA SER A 100 3.43 -15.11 -30.90
C SER A 100 3.01 -14.55 -29.53
N ARG A 101 1.72 -14.23 -29.35
CA ARG A 101 1.17 -13.63 -28.12
C ARG A 101 1.64 -14.31 -26.82
N SER A 102 1.64 -15.64 -26.77
CA SER A 102 2.08 -16.40 -25.59
C SER A 102 3.56 -16.12 -25.26
N ARG A 103 4.45 -16.21 -26.26
CA ARG A 103 5.88 -15.90 -26.09
C ARG A 103 6.11 -14.45 -25.65
N TYR A 104 5.36 -13.49 -26.20
CA TYR A 104 5.42 -12.10 -25.75
C TYR A 104 5.16 -11.98 -24.24
N PHE A 105 4.07 -12.56 -23.74
CA PHE A 105 3.77 -12.52 -22.31
C PHE A 105 4.80 -13.27 -21.47
N ILE A 106 5.18 -14.49 -21.85
CA ILE A 106 6.14 -15.32 -21.11
C ILE A 106 7.50 -14.61 -20.97
N HIS A 107 8.02 -14.05 -22.06
CA HIS A 107 9.32 -13.35 -22.01
C HIS A 107 9.28 -12.15 -21.06
N ARG A 108 8.18 -11.40 -21.05
CA ARG A 108 8.00 -10.21 -20.21
C ARG A 108 7.82 -10.55 -18.73
N VAL A 109 7.01 -11.56 -18.43
CA VAL A 109 6.80 -12.08 -17.08
C VAL A 109 8.11 -12.60 -16.49
N LEU A 110 8.86 -13.41 -17.26
CA LEU A 110 10.15 -13.94 -16.83
C LEU A 110 11.17 -12.82 -16.62
N ALA A 111 11.24 -11.85 -17.54
CA ALA A 111 12.10 -10.69 -17.36
C ALA A 111 11.73 -9.88 -16.12
N ALA A 112 10.44 -9.69 -15.85
CA ALA A 112 9.98 -8.97 -14.65
C ALA A 112 10.43 -9.68 -13.36
N ALA A 113 10.23 -11.00 -13.27
CA ALA A 113 10.70 -11.79 -12.12
C ALA A 113 12.22 -11.71 -11.94
N ILE A 114 13.01 -11.86 -13.01
CA ILE A 114 14.48 -11.74 -12.94
C ILE A 114 14.90 -10.35 -12.48
N THR A 115 14.30 -9.29 -13.03
CA THR A 115 14.66 -7.92 -12.62
C THR A 115 14.29 -7.60 -11.19
N ALA A 116 13.18 -8.13 -10.68
CA ALA A 116 12.79 -7.99 -9.27
C ALA A 116 13.80 -8.67 -8.35
N MET A 117 14.20 -9.91 -8.68
CA MET A 117 15.25 -10.62 -7.94
C MET A 117 16.57 -9.83 -7.90
N VAL A 118 17.02 -9.33 -9.05
CA VAL A 118 18.28 -8.57 -9.14
C VAL A 118 18.18 -7.24 -8.38
N ALA A 119 17.05 -6.53 -8.45
CA ALA A 119 16.86 -5.27 -7.72
C ALA A 119 16.95 -5.47 -6.19
N VAL A 120 16.29 -6.50 -5.65
CA VAL A 120 16.35 -6.84 -4.22
C VAL A 120 17.76 -7.29 -3.84
N LEU A 121 18.42 -8.11 -4.67
CA LEU A 121 19.79 -8.56 -4.43
C LEU A 121 20.77 -7.39 -4.37
N ILE A 122 20.67 -6.42 -5.30
CA ILE A 122 21.52 -5.21 -5.29
C ILE A 122 21.35 -4.45 -3.97
N ALA A 123 20.11 -4.25 -3.51
CA ALA A 123 19.86 -3.57 -2.24
C ALA A 123 20.48 -4.32 -1.04
N CYS A 124 20.33 -5.64 -0.98
CA CYS A 124 20.89 -6.46 0.09
C CYS A 124 22.43 -6.43 0.09
N VAL A 125 23.06 -6.52 -1.09
CA VAL A 125 24.52 -6.43 -1.23
C VAL A 125 25.04 -5.06 -0.81
N LEU A 126 24.37 -3.98 -1.24
CA LEU A 126 24.75 -2.61 -0.85
C LEU A 126 24.63 -2.40 0.67
N PHE A 127 23.58 -2.92 1.30
CA PHE A 127 23.40 -2.85 2.75
C PHE A 127 24.50 -3.60 3.49
N THR A 128 24.84 -4.81 3.04
CA THR A 128 25.91 -5.60 3.67
C THR A 128 27.28 -4.97 3.47
N LEU A 129 27.58 -4.40 2.29
CA LEU A 129 28.80 -3.63 2.08
C LEU A 129 28.86 -2.42 3.02
N PHE A 130 27.75 -1.73 3.23
CA PHE A 130 27.68 -0.65 4.20
C PHE A 130 28.00 -1.14 5.62
N LEU A 131 27.37 -2.22 6.09
CA LEU A 131 27.64 -2.76 7.43
C LEU A 131 29.10 -3.22 7.56
N LEU A 132 29.69 -3.82 6.54
CA LEU A 132 31.10 -4.21 6.52
C LEU A 132 32.05 -3.01 6.61
N CYS A 133 31.65 -1.85 6.07
CA CYS A 133 32.46 -0.63 6.15
C CYS A 133 32.37 0.06 7.52
N VAL A 134 31.27 -0.10 8.24
CA VAL A 134 30.95 0.73 9.42
C VAL A 134 31.00 -0.05 10.73
N CYS A 135 30.73 -1.36 10.71
CA CYS A 135 30.72 -2.22 11.90
C CYS A 135 32.04 -3.00 12.06
N THR A 136 32.32 -3.44 13.29
CA THR A 136 33.41 -4.37 13.56
C THR A 136 32.99 -5.81 13.20
N LEU A 137 33.93 -6.57 12.64
CA LEU A 137 33.77 -8.00 12.28
C LEU A 137 34.05 -8.95 13.47
N GLN A 138 34.56 -8.43 14.58
CA GLN A 138 34.85 -9.21 15.78
C GLN A 138 33.54 -9.51 16.50
N GLY A 139 33.11 -10.78 16.47
CA GLY A 139 31.97 -11.24 17.24
C GLY A 139 32.35 -11.36 18.72
N GLY A 140 31.53 -10.82 19.62
CA GLY A 140 31.67 -11.03 21.05
C GLY A 140 31.13 -12.40 21.47
N GLU A 141 31.82 -13.09 22.38
CA GLU A 141 31.40 -14.40 22.91
C GLU A 141 30.04 -14.36 23.66
N ASN A 142 29.53 -13.16 23.98
CA ASN A 142 28.29 -12.92 24.75
C ASN A 142 27.21 -12.16 23.96
N GLU A 143 27.22 -12.20 22.62
CA GLU A 143 26.17 -11.55 21.85
C GLU A 143 24.80 -12.21 22.08
N ALA A 144 23.75 -11.41 22.30
CA ALA A 144 22.40 -11.89 22.62
C ALA A 144 21.84 -12.91 21.62
N TRP A 145 22.27 -12.86 20.34
CA TRP A 145 21.86 -13.84 19.32
C TRP A 145 22.55 -15.20 19.48
N LEU A 146 23.76 -15.28 20.06
CA LEU A 146 24.44 -16.54 20.38
C LEU A 146 23.70 -17.30 21.49
N ASN A 147 22.95 -16.60 22.35
CA ASN A 147 22.11 -17.19 23.38
C ASN A 147 20.74 -17.63 22.83
N ASN A 148 20.15 -16.85 21.92
CA ASN A 148 18.85 -17.18 21.31
C ASN A 148 18.91 -18.34 20.29
N ARG A 149 20.09 -18.74 19.81
CA ARG A 149 20.23 -19.78 18.77
C ARG A 149 20.08 -21.22 19.28
N HIS A 150 20.21 -21.47 20.59
CA HIS A 150 20.29 -22.83 21.11
C HIS A 150 18.99 -23.61 20.85
N GLY A 151 19.09 -24.71 20.10
CA GLY A 151 17.94 -25.52 19.70
C GLY A 151 17.17 -25.00 18.47
N SER A 152 17.62 -23.90 17.84
CA SER A 152 17.02 -23.37 16.61
C SER A 152 17.54 -24.08 15.34
N ALA A 153 16.78 -23.99 14.25
CA ALA A 153 17.20 -24.50 12.95
C ALA A 153 18.42 -23.75 12.36
N PHE A 154 18.74 -22.57 12.91
CA PHE A 154 19.87 -21.74 12.52
C PHE A 154 21.13 -21.98 13.35
N GLU A 155 21.10 -22.85 14.36
CA GLU A 155 22.19 -23.03 15.35
C GLU A 155 23.57 -23.27 14.72
N TRP A 156 23.65 -24.10 13.69
CA TRP A 156 24.91 -24.40 13.00
C TRP A 156 25.37 -23.30 12.03
N LEU A 157 24.44 -22.50 11.49
CA LEU A 157 24.73 -21.32 10.66
C LEU A 157 25.12 -20.11 11.51
N ALA A 158 24.70 -20.13 12.76
CA ALA A 158 24.87 -19.11 13.76
C ALA A 158 26.28 -19.14 14.40
N THR A 159 27.32 -19.45 13.62
CA THR A 159 28.73 -19.33 14.06
C THR A 159 29.47 -18.35 13.16
N VAL A 160 30.54 -17.73 13.69
CA VAL A 160 31.36 -16.75 12.96
C VAL A 160 31.84 -17.30 11.60
N GLU A 161 32.16 -18.60 11.54
CA GLU A 161 32.61 -19.27 10.32
C GLU A 161 31.47 -19.52 9.31
N HIS A 162 30.26 -19.80 9.77
CA HIS A 162 29.12 -20.18 8.92
C HIS A 162 28.14 -19.03 8.64
N PHE A 163 28.32 -17.87 9.28
CA PHE A 163 27.47 -16.70 9.06
C PHE A 163 27.39 -16.23 7.59
N PRO A 164 28.45 -16.31 6.76
CA PRO A 164 28.33 -16.03 5.34
C PRO A 164 27.27 -16.90 4.62
N PHE A 165 27.10 -18.16 5.06
CA PHE A 165 26.04 -19.02 4.54
C PHE A 165 24.66 -18.54 5.00
N PHE A 166 24.52 -18.03 6.23
CA PHE A 166 23.29 -17.40 6.69
C PHE A 166 22.90 -16.20 5.80
N ILE A 167 23.86 -15.33 5.46
CA ILE A 167 23.65 -14.20 4.55
C ILE A 167 23.14 -14.69 3.18
N LEU A 168 23.78 -15.71 2.61
CA LEU A 168 23.38 -16.27 1.31
C LEU A 168 21.98 -16.88 1.34
N VAL A 169 21.63 -17.62 2.40
CA VAL A 169 20.29 -18.18 2.58
C VAL A 169 19.26 -17.07 2.66
N GLN A 170 19.51 -16.01 3.43
CA GLN A 170 18.59 -14.89 3.56
C GLN A 170 18.39 -14.14 2.23
N TYR A 171 19.47 -13.95 1.44
CA TYR A 171 19.35 -13.37 0.10
C TYR A 171 18.53 -14.26 -0.83
N GLY A 172 18.78 -15.58 -0.80
CA GLY A 172 18.02 -16.55 -1.57
C GLY A 172 16.52 -16.48 -1.26
N ARG A 173 16.15 -16.42 0.03
CA ARG A 173 14.76 -16.26 0.46
C ARG A 173 14.13 -14.98 -0.08
N LEU A 174 14.80 -13.83 0.07
CA LEU A 174 14.25 -12.56 -0.43
C LEU A 174 14.12 -12.53 -1.96
N MET A 175 15.06 -13.14 -2.69
CA MET A 175 14.96 -13.28 -4.15
C MET A 175 13.75 -14.13 -4.55
N VAL A 176 13.52 -15.28 -3.90
CA VAL A 176 12.36 -16.14 -4.18
C VAL A 176 11.05 -15.41 -3.90
N SER A 177 10.98 -14.66 -2.79
CA SER A 177 9.80 -13.82 -2.48
C SER A 177 9.59 -12.74 -3.55
N ALA A 178 10.66 -12.02 -3.94
CA ALA A 178 10.58 -11.00 -4.98
C ALA A 178 10.11 -11.56 -6.32
N ALA A 179 10.57 -12.75 -6.72
CA ALA A 179 10.10 -13.43 -7.92
C ALA A 179 8.61 -13.78 -7.82
N THR A 180 8.17 -14.32 -6.69
CA THR A 180 6.77 -14.70 -6.42
C THR A 180 5.85 -13.49 -6.58
N TRP A 181 6.16 -12.38 -5.91
CA TRP A 181 5.36 -11.16 -5.98
C TRP A 181 5.41 -10.48 -7.35
N ALA A 182 6.54 -10.54 -8.05
CA ALA A 182 6.63 -10.04 -9.42
C ALA A 182 5.74 -10.82 -10.40
N LEU A 183 5.60 -12.15 -10.22
CA LEU A 183 4.68 -12.99 -11.00
C LEU A 183 3.22 -12.63 -10.70
N VAL A 184 2.86 -12.49 -9.42
CA VAL A 184 1.52 -12.07 -8.99
C VAL A 184 1.14 -10.70 -9.56
N ALA A 185 2.01 -9.69 -9.41
CA ALA A 185 1.79 -8.37 -9.98
C ALA A 185 1.68 -8.39 -11.51
N SER A 186 2.47 -9.24 -12.18
CA SER A 186 2.37 -9.43 -13.63
C SER A 186 1.03 -10.04 -14.04
N CYS A 187 0.45 -10.94 -13.23
CA CYS A 187 -0.90 -11.46 -13.46
C CYS A 187 -1.93 -10.33 -13.44
N PHE A 188 -1.92 -9.50 -12.39
CA PHE A 188 -2.84 -8.36 -12.28
C PHE A 188 -2.66 -7.36 -13.42
N SER A 189 -1.41 -7.12 -13.85
CA SER A 189 -1.06 -6.26 -14.99
C SER A 189 -1.64 -6.78 -16.31
N ILE A 190 -1.70 -8.11 -16.51
CA ILE A 190 -2.34 -8.74 -17.67
C ILE A 190 -3.87 -8.62 -17.59
N LEU A 191 -4.45 -8.81 -16.40
CA LEU A 191 -5.89 -8.71 -16.17
C LEU A 191 -6.40 -7.28 -16.36
N TRP A 192 -5.61 -6.30 -15.93
CA TRP A 192 -6.05 -4.91 -15.84
C TRP A 192 -4.97 -3.93 -16.30
N ALA A 193 -5.31 -3.06 -17.24
CA ALA A 193 -4.38 -2.12 -17.89
C ALA A 193 -3.93 -0.94 -17.01
N ASN A 194 -4.19 -0.99 -15.71
CA ASN A 194 -4.06 0.17 -14.83
C ASN A 194 -3.07 -0.09 -13.69
N LYS A 195 -1.99 0.69 -13.66
CA LYS A 195 -0.91 0.55 -12.68
C LYS A 195 -1.39 0.70 -11.25
N ALA A 196 -2.30 1.63 -10.98
CA ALA A 196 -2.76 1.86 -9.61
C ALA A 196 -3.54 0.65 -9.07
N PHE A 197 -4.37 0.03 -9.91
CA PHE A 197 -5.06 -1.21 -9.54
C PHE A 197 -4.07 -2.35 -9.26
N VAL A 198 -3.05 -2.53 -10.11
CA VAL A 198 -2.05 -3.58 -9.93
C VAL A 198 -1.30 -3.42 -8.60
N ILE A 199 -0.94 -2.18 -8.23
CA ILE A 199 -0.31 -1.88 -6.94
C ILE A 199 -1.22 -2.30 -5.79
N VAL A 200 -2.47 -1.84 -5.82
CA VAL A 200 -3.44 -2.08 -4.76
C VAL A 200 -3.78 -3.57 -4.62
N ALA A 201 -3.99 -4.26 -5.74
CA ALA A 201 -4.32 -5.68 -5.75
C ALA A 201 -3.16 -6.55 -5.25
N THR A 202 -1.91 -6.22 -5.62
CA THR A 202 -0.73 -6.97 -5.18
C THR A 202 -0.51 -6.82 -3.68
N PHE A 203 -0.59 -5.58 -3.17
CA PHE A 203 -0.43 -5.30 -1.74
C PHE A 203 -1.59 -5.82 -0.89
N GLY A 204 -2.83 -5.67 -1.37
CA GLY A 204 -4.00 -6.22 -0.69
C GLY A 204 -3.96 -7.75 -0.62
N LEU A 205 -3.49 -8.41 -1.69
CA LEU A 205 -3.33 -9.86 -1.70
C LEU A 205 -2.20 -10.33 -0.77
N SER A 206 -1.11 -9.57 -0.62
CA SER A 206 -0.05 -9.93 0.33
C SER A 206 -0.54 -9.95 1.77
N ILE A 207 -1.23 -8.88 2.19
CA ILE A 207 -1.79 -8.81 3.55
C ILE A 207 -2.87 -9.88 3.74
N PHE A 208 -3.77 -10.05 2.77
CA PHE A 208 -4.82 -11.05 2.87
C PHE A 208 -4.26 -12.47 3.00
N LEU A 209 -3.26 -12.82 2.19
CA LEU A 209 -2.64 -14.14 2.26
C LEU A 209 -1.94 -14.35 3.60
N ASP A 210 -1.17 -13.38 4.10
CA ASP A 210 -0.50 -13.53 5.39
C ASP A 210 -1.53 -13.74 6.51
N VAL A 211 -2.58 -12.92 6.58
CA VAL A 211 -3.61 -13.02 7.62
C VAL A 211 -4.40 -14.33 7.53
N GLU A 212 -4.82 -14.76 6.34
CA GLU A 212 -5.62 -15.98 6.19
C GLU A 212 -4.79 -17.26 6.35
N LEU A 213 -3.54 -17.26 5.89
CA LEU A 213 -2.65 -18.42 6.07
C LEU A 213 -2.27 -18.59 7.53
N GLU A 214 -2.01 -17.50 8.25
CA GLU A 214 -1.76 -17.53 9.69
C GLU A 214 -2.93 -18.19 10.43
N LYS A 215 -4.16 -17.81 10.10
CA LYS A 215 -5.37 -18.39 10.70
C LYS A 215 -5.57 -19.87 10.36
N MET A 216 -5.37 -20.25 9.10
CA MET A 216 -5.72 -21.60 8.63
C MET A 216 -4.62 -22.63 8.90
N LEU A 217 -3.36 -22.23 8.81
CA LEU A 217 -2.20 -23.12 8.80
C LEU A 217 -1.15 -22.77 9.86
N GLY A 218 -1.26 -21.59 10.50
CA GLY A 218 -0.29 -21.07 11.47
C GLY A 218 0.70 -20.08 10.85
N GLU A 219 1.36 -19.30 11.72
CA GLU A 219 2.30 -18.23 11.34
C GLU A 219 3.44 -18.73 10.43
N GLU A 220 3.91 -19.96 10.65
CA GLU A 220 5.02 -20.57 9.91
C GLU A 220 4.75 -20.77 8.40
N PHE A 221 3.49 -20.65 7.96
CA PHE A 221 3.08 -20.77 6.57
C PHE A 221 2.90 -19.41 5.88
N THR A 222 2.96 -18.32 6.63
CA THR A 222 2.80 -16.97 6.09
C THR A 222 3.97 -16.58 5.19
N VAL A 223 3.70 -15.74 4.19
CA VAL A 223 4.72 -15.29 3.24
C VAL A 223 5.64 -14.27 3.91
N SER A 224 5.16 -13.54 4.92
CA SER A 224 5.94 -12.70 5.83
C SER A 224 6.97 -13.51 6.64
N PHE A 225 6.55 -14.57 7.33
CA PHE A 225 7.44 -15.45 8.10
C PHE A 225 8.50 -16.10 7.21
N LEU A 226 8.13 -16.48 5.99
CA LEU A 226 9.07 -17.07 5.03
C LEU A 226 10.09 -16.05 4.47
N GLN A 227 9.91 -14.75 4.70
CA GLN A 227 10.87 -13.71 4.33
C GLN A 227 11.82 -13.32 5.47
N THR A 228 11.39 -13.44 6.72
CA THR A 228 12.18 -13.05 7.90
C THR A 228 12.91 -14.26 8.47
N PRO A 229 14.13 -14.10 9.00
CA PRO A 229 14.78 -15.13 9.79
C PRO A 229 14.18 -15.12 11.20
N ASP A 230 13.21 -15.99 11.47
CA ASP A 230 12.81 -16.25 12.85
C ASP A 230 13.89 -17.12 13.51
N LEU A 231 14.64 -16.52 14.43
CA LEU A 231 15.75 -17.18 15.12
C LEU A 231 15.28 -18.22 16.14
N ASN A 232 14.00 -18.21 16.52
CA ASN A 232 13.44 -19.16 17.48
C ASN A 232 12.79 -20.38 16.79
N THR A 233 12.82 -20.45 15.45
CA THR A 233 12.17 -21.54 14.73
C THR A 233 12.91 -22.86 14.90
N HIS A 234 12.18 -23.91 15.25
CA HIS A 234 12.67 -25.30 15.29
C HIS A 234 12.49 -26.03 13.96
N ILE A 235 11.89 -25.39 12.95
CA ILE A 235 11.57 -25.99 11.66
C ILE A 235 12.83 -26.10 10.81
N PRO A 236 13.15 -27.27 10.23
CA PRO A 236 14.30 -27.42 9.35
C PRO A 236 14.30 -26.40 8.20
N LEU A 237 15.48 -25.83 7.90
CA LEU A 237 15.63 -24.83 6.83
C LEU A 237 15.19 -25.35 5.45
N GLN A 238 15.32 -26.66 5.22
CA GLN A 238 14.88 -27.31 3.99
C GLN A 238 13.37 -27.20 3.80
N ASP A 239 12.61 -27.34 4.89
CA ASP A 239 11.14 -27.25 4.87
C ASP A 239 10.70 -25.80 4.65
N LEU A 240 11.35 -24.84 5.33
CA LEU A 240 11.10 -23.41 5.11
C LEU A 240 11.36 -23.01 3.65
N PHE A 241 12.48 -23.43 3.09
CA PHE A 241 12.80 -23.15 1.69
C PHE A 241 11.85 -23.89 0.72
N GLY A 242 11.45 -25.12 1.04
CA GLY A 242 10.47 -25.90 0.30
C GLY A 242 9.09 -25.22 0.25
N ARG A 243 8.61 -24.70 1.38
CA ARG A 243 7.37 -23.90 1.46
C ARG A 243 7.48 -22.65 0.58
N GLN A 244 8.61 -21.96 0.60
CA GLN A 244 8.80 -20.76 -0.21
C GLN A 244 8.85 -21.05 -1.72
N LEU A 245 9.50 -22.16 -2.12
CA LEU A 245 9.49 -22.64 -3.50
C LEU A 245 8.07 -23.04 -3.95
N LEU A 246 7.27 -23.63 -3.05
CA LEU A 246 5.87 -23.95 -3.34
C LEU A 246 5.06 -22.70 -3.72
N TYR A 247 5.23 -21.59 -2.98
CA TYR A 247 4.59 -20.31 -3.34
C TYR A 247 5.02 -19.82 -4.73
N LEU A 248 6.31 -19.93 -5.06
CA LEU A 248 6.80 -19.57 -6.39
C LEU A 248 6.17 -20.44 -7.49
N VAL A 249 6.04 -21.75 -7.25
CA VAL A 249 5.41 -22.69 -8.19
C VAL A 249 3.93 -22.37 -8.38
N ILE A 250 3.20 -22.09 -7.29
CA ILE A 250 1.78 -21.69 -7.35
C ILE A 250 1.63 -20.38 -8.12
N ALA A 251 2.44 -19.35 -7.82
CA ALA A 251 2.43 -18.08 -8.54
C ALA A 251 2.75 -18.25 -10.03
N ALA A 252 3.73 -19.10 -10.37
CA ALA A 252 4.06 -19.43 -11.75
C ALA A 252 2.91 -20.15 -12.46
N ALA A 253 2.25 -21.10 -11.81
CA ALA A 253 1.10 -21.82 -12.37
C ALA A 253 -0.08 -20.87 -12.64
N VAL A 254 -0.42 -20.01 -11.69
CA VAL A 254 -1.47 -18.98 -11.84
C VAL A 254 -1.10 -18.00 -12.97
N CYS A 255 0.17 -17.58 -13.05
CA CYS A 255 0.63 -16.71 -14.12
C CYS A 255 0.54 -17.38 -15.49
N MET A 256 0.95 -18.65 -15.61
CA MET A 256 0.83 -19.39 -16.86
C MET A 256 -0.64 -19.57 -17.26
N MET A 257 -1.52 -19.87 -16.32
CA MET A 257 -2.96 -19.96 -16.57
C MET A 257 -3.53 -18.62 -17.06
N THR A 258 -3.21 -17.50 -16.42
CA THR A 258 -3.67 -16.18 -16.87
C THR A 258 -3.13 -15.83 -18.26
N VAL A 259 -1.85 -16.12 -18.56
CA VAL A 259 -1.27 -15.94 -19.89
C VAL A 259 -1.97 -16.80 -20.95
N ILE A 260 -2.27 -18.07 -20.66
CA ILE A 260 -2.98 -18.97 -21.58
C ILE A 260 -4.40 -18.45 -21.84
N LEU A 261 -5.11 -18.05 -20.78
CA LEU A 261 -6.46 -17.51 -20.88
C LEU A 261 -6.50 -16.24 -21.74
N PHE A 262 -5.54 -15.33 -21.56
CA PHE A 262 -5.51 -14.04 -22.27
C PHE A 262 -4.86 -14.10 -23.66
N SER A 263 -4.02 -15.10 -23.93
CA SER A 263 -3.46 -15.33 -25.27
C SER A 263 -4.42 -16.11 -26.18
N SER A 264 -5.42 -16.80 -25.61
CA SER A 264 -6.41 -17.57 -26.38
C SER A 264 -7.35 -16.68 -27.19
N LYS A 265 -7.30 -16.83 -28.53
CA LYS A 265 -8.21 -16.15 -29.46
C LYS A 265 -9.69 -16.47 -29.16
N ARG A 266 -9.99 -17.67 -28.66
CA ARG A 266 -11.36 -18.10 -28.32
C ARG A 266 -11.90 -17.30 -27.14
N ILE A 267 -11.11 -17.17 -26.06
CA ILE A 267 -11.50 -16.42 -24.87
C ILE A 267 -11.61 -14.92 -25.17
N LEU A 268 -10.72 -14.38 -26.01
CA LEU A 268 -10.83 -12.99 -26.43
C LEU A 268 -12.12 -12.72 -27.22
N LYS A 269 -12.51 -13.62 -28.15
CA LYS A 269 -13.79 -13.57 -28.85
C LYS A 269 -14.97 -13.74 -27.89
N LEU A 270 -14.85 -14.60 -26.89
CA LEU A 270 -15.89 -14.85 -25.89
C LEU A 270 -16.06 -13.64 -24.96
N ARG A 271 -14.96 -12.98 -24.57
CA ARG A 271 -14.96 -11.70 -23.85
C ARG A 271 -15.56 -10.59 -24.70
N GLN A 272 -15.21 -10.49 -25.98
CA GLN A 272 -15.83 -9.52 -26.90
C GLN A 272 -17.33 -9.78 -27.05
N LYS A 273 -17.74 -11.06 -27.19
CA LYS A 273 -19.16 -11.45 -27.18
C LYS A 273 -19.83 -11.12 -25.86
N LEU A 274 -19.23 -11.42 -24.71
CA LEU A 274 -19.77 -11.09 -23.40
C LEU A 274 -19.89 -9.58 -23.22
N VAL A 275 -18.89 -8.79 -23.62
CA VAL A 275 -18.95 -7.33 -23.61
C VAL A 275 -20.05 -6.82 -24.54
N LEU A 276 -20.24 -7.44 -25.71
CA LEU A 276 -21.33 -7.11 -26.63
C LEU A 276 -22.70 -7.51 -26.08
N ILE A 277 -22.81 -8.66 -25.43
CA ILE A 277 -24.04 -9.17 -24.79
C ILE A 277 -24.39 -8.31 -23.58
N LEU A 278 -23.42 -8.00 -22.70
CA LEU A 278 -23.57 -7.06 -21.60
C LEU A 278 -23.92 -5.67 -22.14
N ALA A 279 -23.28 -5.21 -23.22
CA ALA A 279 -23.62 -3.94 -23.84
C ALA A 279 -25.01 -3.94 -24.50
N ALA A 280 -25.53 -5.10 -24.91
CA ALA A 280 -26.87 -5.28 -25.46
C ALA A 280 -27.95 -5.43 -24.37
N HIS A 281 -27.60 -6.02 -23.22
CA HIS A 281 -28.48 -6.21 -22.07
C HIS A 281 -28.45 -5.04 -21.08
N LEU A 282 -27.44 -4.17 -21.14
CA LEU A 282 -27.48 -2.87 -20.49
C LEU A 282 -28.44 -1.98 -21.30
N PRO A 283 -29.64 -1.66 -20.78
CA PRO A 283 -30.58 -0.81 -21.49
C PRO A 283 -29.93 0.57 -21.68
N GLY A 284 -29.78 0.98 -22.95
CA GLY A 284 -29.41 2.36 -23.29
C GLY A 284 -27.93 2.61 -23.63
N ARG A 285 -27.37 1.90 -24.62
CA ARG A 285 -26.14 2.40 -25.26
C ARG A 285 -26.34 3.62 -26.18
N GLU A 286 -27.60 3.97 -26.49
CA GLU A 286 -27.95 5.25 -27.13
C GLU A 286 -28.66 6.24 -26.20
N LYS A 287 -29.31 5.77 -25.14
CA LYS A 287 -29.57 6.65 -23.99
C LYS A 287 -28.34 6.60 -23.12
N LYS A 288 -27.30 7.38 -23.47
CA LYS A 288 -26.48 8.00 -22.42
C LYS A 288 -27.48 8.34 -21.33
N ILE A 289 -27.30 7.83 -20.11
CA ILE A 289 -27.96 8.44 -18.97
C ILE A 289 -27.31 9.83 -18.92
N GLU A 290 -27.84 10.71 -19.76
CA GLU A 290 -27.83 12.12 -19.59
C GLU A 290 -28.65 12.25 -18.31
N TRP A 291 -27.93 12.18 -17.18
CA TRP A 291 -28.26 13.10 -16.10
C TRP A 291 -28.29 14.44 -16.81
N ASN A 292 -29.49 14.81 -17.25
CA ASN A 292 -29.74 16.01 -18.01
C ASN A 292 -29.48 17.12 -17.02
N LEU A 293 -28.20 17.50 -16.91
CA LEU A 293 -27.81 18.82 -16.46
C LEU A 293 -28.71 19.75 -17.24
N ALA A 294 -29.69 20.35 -16.56
CA ALA A 294 -30.63 21.25 -17.17
C ALA A 294 -29.84 22.20 -18.08
N ASN A 295 -30.30 22.45 -19.31
CA ASN A 295 -29.51 23.17 -20.32
C ASN A 295 -28.87 24.49 -19.80
N ARG A 296 -29.44 25.09 -18.75
CA ARG A 296 -28.91 26.24 -17.99
C ARG A 296 -27.58 26.01 -17.24
N SER A 297 -27.21 24.77 -16.92
CA SER A 297 -26.01 24.42 -16.16
C SER A 297 -24.80 24.08 -17.04
N ARG A 298 -25.01 23.87 -18.36
CA ARG A 298 -23.93 23.64 -19.32
C ARG A 298 -23.10 24.93 -19.47
N GLY A 299 -21.79 24.86 -19.23
CA GLY A 299 -20.87 26.01 -19.24
C GLY A 299 -20.73 26.76 -17.90
N THR A 300 -21.43 26.33 -16.86
CA THR A 300 -21.23 26.82 -15.48
C THR A 300 -20.18 26.00 -14.75
N PHE A 301 -19.57 26.58 -13.71
CA PHE A 301 -18.60 25.87 -12.86
C PHE A 301 -19.20 24.62 -12.20
N ALA A 302 -20.48 24.67 -11.79
CA ALA A 302 -21.18 23.51 -11.25
C ALA A 302 -21.34 22.39 -12.30
N GLY A 303 -21.65 22.74 -13.56
CA GLY A 303 -21.71 21.77 -14.65
C GLY A 303 -20.34 21.16 -14.99
N GLU A 304 -19.27 21.95 -14.92
CA GLU A 304 -17.88 21.48 -15.04
C GLU A 304 -17.56 20.44 -13.96
N VAL A 305 -17.78 20.79 -12.69
CA VAL A 305 -17.58 19.92 -11.53
C VAL A 305 -18.39 18.63 -11.64
N PHE A 306 -19.66 18.70 -12.06
CA PHE A 306 -20.50 17.51 -12.19
C PHE A 306 -19.97 16.54 -13.26
N THR A 307 -19.48 17.06 -14.39
CA THR A 307 -18.84 16.20 -15.39
C THR A 307 -17.56 15.55 -14.91
N ASP A 308 -16.81 16.27 -14.06
CA ASP A 308 -15.61 15.73 -13.44
C ASP A 308 -15.99 14.64 -12.43
N ILE A 309 -16.93 14.87 -11.52
CA ILE A 309 -17.42 13.85 -10.56
C ILE A 309 -17.81 12.55 -11.29
N ARG A 310 -18.54 12.65 -12.40
CA ARG A 310 -18.92 11.47 -13.21
C ARG A 310 -17.71 10.70 -13.72
N ALA A 311 -16.63 11.39 -14.10
CA ALA A 311 -15.40 10.76 -14.55
C ALA A 311 -14.66 10.07 -13.39
N PHE A 312 -14.75 10.64 -12.18
CA PHE A 312 -14.22 10.07 -10.95
C PHE A 312 -15.03 8.86 -10.44
N THR A 313 -16.35 8.83 -10.63
CA THR A 313 -17.25 7.75 -10.20
C THR A 313 -17.41 6.65 -11.26
N SER A 314 -16.29 6.11 -11.75
CA SER A 314 -16.31 4.99 -12.68
C SER A 314 -16.44 3.64 -11.94
N PHE A 315 -16.88 2.59 -12.63
CA PHE A 315 -16.89 1.24 -12.04
C PHE A 315 -15.51 0.81 -11.52
N ALA A 316 -14.44 1.23 -12.21
CA ALA A 316 -13.06 0.96 -11.83
C ALA A 316 -12.64 1.62 -10.51
N THR A 317 -13.33 2.66 -10.05
CA THR A 317 -13.00 3.40 -8.82
C THR A 317 -13.95 3.05 -7.67
N ILE A 318 -15.24 2.80 -7.98
CA ILE A 318 -16.24 2.38 -6.99
C ILE A 318 -16.02 0.92 -6.55
N LEU A 319 -15.69 0.01 -7.47
CA LEU A 319 -15.57 -1.41 -7.12
C LEU A 319 -14.52 -1.65 -6.01
N PRO A 320 -13.31 -1.05 -6.04
CA PRO A 320 -12.36 -1.21 -4.94
C PRO A 320 -12.83 -0.56 -3.63
N ALA A 321 -13.62 0.52 -3.68
CA ALA A 321 -14.22 1.12 -2.49
C ALA A 321 -15.25 0.19 -1.82
N ILE A 322 -15.80 -0.78 -2.55
CA ILE A 322 -16.69 -1.81 -2.00
C ILE A 322 -15.86 -3.00 -1.49
N LEU A 323 -14.98 -3.54 -2.35
CA LEU A 323 -14.27 -4.79 -2.09
C LEU A 323 -13.25 -4.69 -0.95
N ILE A 324 -12.53 -3.57 -0.84
CA ILE A 324 -11.44 -3.42 0.11
C ILE A 324 -11.93 -3.37 1.57
N PRO A 325 -12.95 -2.59 1.93
CA PRO A 325 -13.50 -2.65 3.29
C PRO A 325 -14.00 -4.06 3.65
N ILE A 326 -14.70 -4.74 2.74
CA ILE A 326 -15.14 -6.12 2.95
C ILE A 326 -13.94 -7.07 3.15
N LEU A 327 -12.85 -6.87 2.41
CA LEU A 327 -11.63 -7.65 2.61
C LEU A 327 -11.04 -7.44 4.01
N VAL A 328 -10.97 -6.19 4.48
CA VAL A 328 -10.45 -5.85 5.82
C VAL A 328 -11.31 -6.44 6.92
N VAL A 329 -12.63 -6.36 6.73
CA VAL A 329 -13.64 -6.99 7.58
C VAL A 329 -13.38 -8.49 7.73
N VAL A 330 -13.14 -9.20 6.62
CA VAL A 330 -12.78 -10.64 6.64
C VAL A 330 -11.44 -10.87 7.34
N CYS A 331 -10.42 -10.05 7.03
CA CYS A 331 -9.11 -10.17 7.65
C CYS A 331 -9.16 -10.03 9.19
N LYS A 332 -10.02 -9.16 9.73
CA LYS A 332 -10.07 -8.90 11.18
C LYS A 332 -10.91 -9.88 12.02
N ASN A 333 -11.52 -10.91 11.41
CA ASN A 333 -12.11 -12.05 12.13
C ASN A 333 -13.27 -11.76 13.13
N VAL A 334 -13.90 -10.59 13.11
CA VAL A 334 -15.02 -10.27 14.04
C VAL A 334 -16.23 -11.21 13.89
N PHE A 335 -16.36 -11.90 12.75
CA PHE A 335 -17.56 -12.68 12.38
C PHE A 335 -17.67 -14.06 13.01
N HIS A 336 -16.58 -14.63 13.51
CA HIS A 336 -16.57 -16.07 13.76
C HIS A 336 -16.90 -16.49 15.19
N ILE A 337 -17.00 -15.57 16.16
CA ILE A 337 -16.98 -15.97 17.58
C ILE A 337 -18.08 -15.30 18.43
N HIS A 338 -18.56 -14.09 18.12
CA HIS A 338 -19.52 -13.38 18.98
C HIS A 338 -20.63 -12.61 18.23
N PRO A 339 -21.82 -12.44 18.85
CA PRO A 339 -22.81 -11.47 18.36
C PRO A 339 -22.15 -10.09 18.30
N HIS A 340 -22.23 -9.44 17.15
CA HIS A 340 -21.57 -8.18 16.86
C HIS A 340 -22.56 -7.17 16.29
N SER A 341 -22.36 -5.88 16.61
CA SER A 341 -23.14 -4.81 16.02
C SER A 341 -22.47 -4.28 14.75
N ILE A 342 -23.24 -3.59 13.90
CA ILE A 342 -22.67 -2.85 12.76
C ILE A 342 -21.73 -1.74 13.24
N GLY A 343 -21.99 -1.18 14.42
CA GLY A 343 -21.15 -0.16 15.04
C GLY A 343 -19.76 -0.68 15.38
N ASP A 344 -19.67 -1.87 15.97
CA ASP A 344 -18.41 -2.51 16.31
C ASP A 344 -17.60 -2.85 15.05
N LEU A 345 -18.28 -3.29 13.98
CA LEU A 345 -17.64 -3.52 12.68
C LEU A 345 -17.09 -2.22 12.07
N TRP A 346 -17.81 -1.11 12.17
CA TRP A 346 -17.32 0.18 11.70
C TRP A 346 -16.11 0.66 12.51
N LEU A 347 -16.12 0.49 13.83
CA LEU A 347 -14.99 0.84 14.66
C LEU A 347 -13.78 -0.05 14.40
N ASP A 348 -13.98 -1.35 14.23
CA ASP A 348 -12.87 -2.24 13.98
C ASP A 348 -12.25 -1.98 12.61
N VAL A 349 -13.06 -1.72 11.58
CA VAL A 349 -12.53 -1.39 10.24
C VAL A 349 -11.96 0.02 10.19
N PHE A 350 -12.76 1.03 10.51
CA PHE A 350 -12.43 2.45 10.26
C PHE A 350 -11.85 3.17 11.47
N GLY A 351 -11.86 2.57 12.65
CA GLY A 351 -11.39 3.21 13.88
C GLY A 351 -9.87 3.23 14.04
N GLY A 352 -9.14 2.43 13.26
CA GLY A 352 -7.68 2.33 13.31
C GLY A 352 -7.23 1.21 14.23
N PHE A 353 -6.25 1.48 15.09
CA PHE A 353 -5.72 0.53 16.07
C PHE A 353 -5.29 1.25 17.35
N TYR A 354 -5.37 0.53 18.47
CA TYR A 354 -5.10 1.03 19.81
C TYR A 354 -3.63 1.42 20.03
N TRP A 355 -3.38 2.14 21.12
CA TRP A 355 -2.05 2.63 21.51
C TRP A 355 -1.21 1.63 22.33
N PHE A 356 -1.73 0.45 22.64
CA PHE A 356 -1.29 -0.33 23.81
C PHE A 356 -0.26 -1.45 23.57
N GLU A 357 0.45 -1.49 22.45
CA GLU A 357 1.51 -2.49 22.25
C GLU A 357 2.89 -1.81 22.15
N PRO A 358 3.88 -2.16 23.00
CA PRO A 358 5.26 -1.66 22.89
C PRO A 358 5.98 -2.16 21.63
N GLU A 359 5.37 -3.12 20.93
CA GLU A 359 5.87 -3.69 19.69
C GLU A 359 5.13 -3.09 18.48
N VAL A 360 5.89 -2.82 17.42
CA VAL A 360 5.32 -2.33 16.17
C VAL A 360 4.54 -3.45 15.50
N ASN A 361 3.22 -3.49 15.71
CA ASN A 361 2.37 -4.43 15.01
C ASN A 361 2.08 -3.93 13.59
N PHE A 362 2.69 -4.58 12.61
CA PHE A 362 2.58 -4.13 11.23
C PHE A 362 1.31 -4.59 10.52
N THR A 363 0.64 -5.64 11.00
CA THR A 363 -0.61 -6.13 10.39
C THR A 363 -1.73 -5.07 10.45
N PRO A 364 -2.00 -4.41 11.60
CA PRO A 364 -2.92 -3.27 11.70
C PRO A 364 -2.51 -2.08 10.80
N ILE A 365 -1.21 -1.79 10.71
CA ILE A 365 -0.68 -0.74 9.82
C ILE A 365 -1.00 -1.09 8.35
N GLY A 366 -0.76 -2.33 7.93
CA GLY A 366 -1.06 -2.85 6.61
C GLY A 366 -2.56 -2.74 6.28
N LEU A 367 -3.43 -3.17 7.18
CA LEU A 367 -4.89 -3.09 7.03
C LEU A 367 -5.37 -1.63 6.95
N TRP A 368 -4.79 -0.74 7.75
CA TRP A 368 -5.08 0.69 7.67
C TRP A 368 -4.70 1.28 6.31
N ILE A 369 -3.49 0.98 5.82
CA ILE A 369 -3.05 1.44 4.50
C ILE A 369 -3.98 0.90 3.41
N LEU A 370 -4.35 -0.38 3.50
CA LEU A 370 -5.27 -1.05 2.58
C LEU A 370 -6.60 -0.28 2.46
N LEU A 371 -7.18 0.17 3.57
CA LEU A 371 -8.38 1.02 3.58
C LEU A 371 -8.20 2.38 2.91
N LEU A 372 -6.99 2.94 2.92
CA LEU A 372 -6.72 4.22 2.28
C LEU A 372 -6.49 4.11 0.76
N LEU A 373 -6.36 2.90 0.21
CA LEU A 373 -6.07 2.66 -1.20
C LEU A 373 -7.22 3.02 -2.18
N PRO A 374 -8.50 2.70 -1.93
CA PRO A 374 -9.59 3.06 -2.84
C PRO A 374 -9.68 4.56 -3.18
N PRO A 375 -9.71 5.49 -2.20
CA PRO A 375 -9.80 6.92 -2.52
C PRO A 375 -8.52 7.42 -3.21
N MET A 376 -7.34 6.98 -2.77
CA MET A 376 -6.06 7.28 -3.40
C MET A 376 -6.05 6.85 -4.87
N MET A 377 -6.48 5.61 -5.15
CA MET A 377 -6.54 5.07 -6.50
C MET A 377 -7.52 5.89 -7.35
N GLY A 378 -8.72 6.16 -6.86
CA GLY A 378 -9.71 6.94 -7.62
C GLY A 378 -9.24 8.34 -8.02
N VAL A 379 -8.56 9.04 -7.12
CA VAL A 379 -7.94 10.34 -7.41
C VAL A 379 -6.77 10.18 -8.39
N ALA A 380 -5.91 9.19 -8.19
CA ALA A 380 -4.77 8.91 -9.09
C ALA A 380 -5.22 8.71 -10.54
N LEU A 381 -6.23 7.85 -10.74
CA LEU A 381 -6.74 7.51 -12.08
C LEU A 381 -7.40 8.67 -12.78
N SER A 382 -8.14 9.47 -12.01
CA SER A 382 -8.90 10.57 -12.56
C SER A 382 -7.96 11.71 -12.95
N LEU A 383 -6.96 12.01 -12.12
CA LEU A 383 -5.95 13.01 -12.45
C LEU A 383 -5.03 12.55 -13.60
N ASP A 384 -4.61 11.28 -13.63
CA ASP A 384 -3.74 10.76 -14.70
C ASP A 384 -4.41 10.88 -16.08
N ARG A 385 -5.72 10.62 -16.16
CA ARG A 385 -6.51 10.84 -17.39
C ARG A 385 -6.52 12.31 -17.84
N GLU A 386 -6.50 13.24 -16.91
CA GLU A 386 -6.54 14.68 -17.18
C GLU A 386 -5.16 15.23 -17.58
N PHE A 387 -4.08 14.67 -17.02
CA PHE A 387 -2.68 15.04 -17.34
C PHE A 387 -2.07 14.26 -18.52
N SER A 388 -2.80 13.30 -19.10
CA SER A 388 -2.36 12.51 -20.26
C SER A 388 -2.67 13.22 -21.60
N SER A 389 -2.83 12.47 -22.69
CA SER A 389 -3.07 12.96 -24.06
C SER A 389 -4.30 13.85 -24.24
N ARG A 390 -5.17 13.92 -23.23
CA ARG A 390 -6.38 14.78 -23.22
C ARG A 390 -6.15 16.13 -22.54
N THR A 391 -4.96 16.40 -22.01
CA THR A 391 -4.66 17.65 -21.29
C THR A 391 -4.99 18.88 -22.13
N GLN A 392 -4.58 18.90 -23.40
CA GLN A 392 -4.89 20.03 -24.28
C GLN A 392 -6.41 20.21 -24.46
N MET A 393 -7.13 19.14 -24.82
CA MET A 393 -8.58 19.19 -25.03
C MET A 393 -9.35 19.59 -23.76
N THR A 394 -8.91 19.13 -22.59
CA THR A 394 -9.54 19.45 -21.31
C THR A 394 -9.25 20.89 -20.89
N LEU A 395 -8.04 21.40 -21.10
CA LEU A 395 -7.72 22.80 -20.83
C LEU A 395 -8.55 23.76 -21.71
N TYR A 396 -8.74 23.46 -23.00
CA TYR A 396 -9.57 24.27 -23.91
C TYR A 396 -11.04 24.36 -23.49
N ARG A 397 -11.54 23.40 -22.70
CA ARG A 397 -12.93 23.42 -22.20
C ARG A 397 -13.16 24.50 -21.13
N PHE A 398 -12.11 24.96 -20.46
CA PHE A 398 -12.21 25.89 -19.34
C PHE A 398 -11.68 27.26 -19.71
N ARG A 399 -12.34 28.30 -19.19
CA ARG A 399 -11.95 29.70 -19.46
C ARG A 399 -10.53 30.02 -19.03
N ASN A 400 -10.13 29.57 -17.84
CA ASN A 400 -8.81 29.79 -17.24
C ASN A 400 -8.29 28.50 -16.59
N LYS A 401 -6.96 28.35 -16.54
CA LYS A 401 -6.26 27.21 -15.92
C LYS A 401 -6.56 27.02 -14.44
N THR A 402 -6.73 28.11 -13.69
CA THR A 402 -7.10 28.08 -12.27
C THR A 402 -8.50 27.53 -12.05
N ARG A 403 -9.43 27.82 -12.95
CA ARG A 403 -10.80 27.31 -12.89
C ARG A 403 -10.85 25.83 -13.27
N TRP A 404 -10.07 25.40 -14.26
CA TRP A 404 -9.87 23.98 -14.56
C TRP A 404 -9.39 23.22 -13.32
N TRP A 405 -8.30 23.68 -12.69
CA TRP A 405 -7.77 23.00 -11.50
C TRP A 405 -8.73 23.07 -10.30
N GLY A 406 -9.38 24.22 -10.09
CA GLY A 406 -10.39 24.38 -9.05
C GLY A 406 -11.56 23.40 -9.21
N SER A 407 -12.02 23.15 -10.44
CA SER A 407 -13.03 22.12 -10.73
C SER A 407 -12.55 20.74 -10.31
N LYS A 408 -11.28 20.40 -10.61
CA LYS A 408 -10.68 19.11 -10.21
C LYS A 408 -10.58 18.98 -8.70
N CYS A 409 -10.13 20.00 -7.97
CA CYS A 409 -10.05 19.99 -6.50
C CYS A 409 -11.42 19.80 -5.84
N VAL A 410 -12.47 20.43 -6.37
CA VAL A 410 -13.84 20.25 -5.87
C VAL A 410 -14.37 18.86 -6.21
N ALA A 411 -14.13 18.38 -7.42
CA ALA A 411 -14.52 17.04 -7.83
C ALA A 411 -13.80 15.94 -7.01
N THR A 412 -12.52 16.11 -6.71
CA THR A 412 -11.77 15.19 -5.83
C THR A 412 -12.36 15.18 -4.43
N LEU A 413 -12.71 16.33 -3.86
CA LEU A 413 -13.33 16.45 -2.54
C LEU A 413 -14.69 15.73 -2.47
N ILE A 414 -15.54 15.95 -3.47
CA ILE A 414 -16.85 15.30 -3.52
C ILE A 414 -16.68 13.79 -3.73
N TYR A 415 -15.76 13.39 -4.61
CA TYR A 415 -15.45 11.98 -4.82
C TYR A 415 -14.96 11.29 -3.54
N THR A 416 -14.08 11.91 -2.75
CA THR A 416 -13.56 11.28 -1.52
C THR A 416 -14.64 11.11 -0.47
N ILE A 417 -15.54 12.10 -0.32
CA ILE A 417 -16.71 11.98 0.56
C ILE A 417 -17.60 10.83 0.09
N MET A 418 -17.94 10.78 -1.20
CA MET A 418 -18.74 9.68 -1.77
C MET A 418 -18.05 8.32 -1.60
N CYS A 419 -16.74 8.25 -1.81
CA CYS A 419 -15.93 7.04 -1.67
C CYS A 419 -15.98 6.55 -0.21
N SER A 420 -15.78 7.44 0.77
CA SER A 420 -15.89 7.09 2.19
C SER A 420 -17.30 6.60 2.55
N ALA A 421 -18.36 7.25 2.06
CA ALA A 421 -19.73 6.82 2.30
C ALA A 421 -19.99 5.42 1.71
N VAL A 422 -19.51 5.14 0.48
CA VAL A 422 -19.63 3.81 -0.13
C VAL A 422 -18.88 2.75 0.68
N MET A 423 -17.71 3.08 1.23
CA MET A 423 -16.94 2.17 2.07
C MET A 423 -17.68 1.84 3.38
N PHE A 424 -18.27 2.83 4.05
CA PHE A 424 -19.07 2.59 5.27
C PHE A 424 -20.32 1.77 4.96
N CYS A 425 -21.02 2.09 3.86
CA CYS A 425 -22.19 1.34 3.40
C CYS A 425 -21.83 -0.12 3.04
N SER A 426 -20.68 -0.39 2.44
CA SER A 426 -20.30 -1.76 2.09
C SER A 426 -20.07 -2.62 3.33
N VAL A 427 -19.44 -2.07 4.37
CA VAL A 427 -19.28 -2.75 5.67
C VAL A 427 -20.64 -2.96 6.34
N ALA A 428 -21.54 -1.98 6.31
CA ALA A 428 -22.87 -2.13 6.90
C ALA A 428 -23.71 -3.20 6.19
N ILE A 429 -23.70 -3.22 4.85
CA ILE A 429 -24.40 -4.25 4.07
C ILE A 429 -23.80 -5.62 4.34
N PHE A 430 -22.47 -5.73 4.37
CA PHE A 430 -21.80 -6.99 4.66
C PHE A 430 -22.10 -7.49 6.07
N GLY A 431 -22.01 -6.61 7.08
CA GLY A 431 -22.34 -6.93 8.48
C GLY A 431 -23.79 -7.39 8.64
N TRP A 432 -24.73 -6.71 7.97
CA TRP A 432 -26.13 -7.15 7.95
C TRP A 432 -26.29 -8.54 7.33
N LEU A 433 -25.58 -8.84 6.24
CA LEU A 433 -25.61 -10.17 5.60
C LEU A 433 -25.01 -11.28 6.47
N THR A 434 -24.06 -10.94 7.34
CA THR A 434 -23.44 -11.89 8.29
C THR A 434 -24.20 -12.00 9.63
N GLY A 435 -25.31 -11.28 9.80
CA GLY A 435 -26.17 -11.36 10.99
C GLY A 435 -25.83 -10.37 12.11
N ALA A 436 -25.19 -9.24 11.80
CA ALA A 436 -24.95 -8.18 12.77
C ALA A 436 -26.26 -7.45 13.14
N ASP A 437 -26.50 -7.29 14.45
CA ASP A 437 -27.71 -6.65 14.98
C ASP A 437 -27.37 -5.33 15.68
N GLY A 438 -28.10 -4.27 15.32
CA GLY A 438 -27.92 -2.94 15.90
C GLY A 438 -26.77 -2.14 15.28
N ILE A 439 -26.79 -0.82 15.53
CA ILE A 439 -25.81 0.15 15.00
C ILE A 439 -24.97 0.77 16.13
N GLY A 440 -25.34 0.60 17.39
CA GLY A 440 -24.66 1.25 18.51
C GLY A 440 -23.34 0.57 18.88
N VAL A 441 -22.37 1.35 19.35
CA VAL A 441 -21.15 0.85 19.99
C VAL A 441 -21.38 0.89 21.50
N LEU A 442 -21.03 -0.20 22.20
CA LEU A 442 -21.05 -0.23 23.65
C LEU A 442 -19.78 0.43 24.21
N LEU A 443 -19.97 1.50 24.99
CA LEU A 443 -18.91 2.22 25.70
C LEU A 443 -19.25 2.31 27.18
N GLU A 444 -18.23 2.20 28.02
CA GLU A 444 -18.38 2.47 29.46
C GLU A 444 -18.49 3.99 29.67
N ASP A 445 -19.55 4.39 30.37
CA ASP A 445 -19.76 5.79 30.80
C ASP A 445 -18.86 6.13 31.99
N GLU A 446 -18.83 7.40 32.41
CA GLU A 446 -18.05 7.88 33.58
C GLU A 446 -18.41 7.13 34.88
N ASP A 447 -19.65 6.61 34.96
CA ASP A 447 -20.17 5.80 36.06
C ASP A 447 -19.89 4.29 35.91
N GLY A 448 -19.18 3.86 34.86
CA GLY A 448 -18.83 2.47 34.57
C GLY A 448 -19.96 1.62 33.95
N PHE A 449 -21.06 2.25 33.52
CA PHE A 449 -22.16 1.56 32.84
C PHE A 449 -21.94 1.47 31.34
N LEU A 450 -22.22 0.32 30.73
CA LEU A 450 -22.20 0.15 29.28
C LEU A 450 -23.40 0.84 28.64
N THR A 451 -23.16 1.90 27.88
CA THR A 451 -24.18 2.63 27.12
C THR A 451 -23.93 2.51 25.61
N SER A 452 -25.01 2.41 24.83
CA SER A 452 -24.95 2.38 23.37
C SER A 452 -24.80 3.80 22.82
N ASN A 453 -23.64 4.13 22.26
CA ASN A 453 -23.34 5.47 21.77
C ASN A 453 -23.19 5.52 20.23
N TYR A 454 -24.13 6.20 19.57
CA TYR A 454 -24.10 6.40 18.10
C TYR A 454 -23.21 7.57 17.67
N PHE A 455 -22.91 8.50 18.57
CA PHE A 455 -22.13 9.70 18.23
C PHE A 455 -20.69 9.35 17.85
N VAL A 456 -20.13 8.32 18.48
CA VAL A 456 -18.80 7.79 18.19
C VAL A 456 -18.70 7.35 16.72
N LEU A 457 -19.76 6.78 16.14
CA LEU A 457 -19.76 6.39 14.73
C LEU A 457 -19.70 7.59 13.78
N LEU A 458 -20.44 8.67 14.10
CA LEU A 458 -20.40 9.89 13.32
C LEU A 458 -19.00 10.54 13.40
N GLN A 459 -18.37 10.49 14.56
CA GLN A 459 -16.99 10.94 14.74
C GLN A 459 -16.00 10.07 13.97
N THR A 460 -16.15 8.75 13.97
CA THR A 460 -15.32 7.83 13.16
C THR A 460 -15.43 8.17 11.68
N PHE A 461 -16.65 8.34 11.18
CA PHE A 461 -16.87 8.76 9.79
C PHE A 461 -16.21 10.12 9.50
N GLY A 462 -16.43 11.12 10.36
CA GLY A 462 -15.86 12.45 10.21
C GLY A 462 -14.33 12.45 10.18
N LEU A 463 -13.69 11.77 11.15
CA LEU A 463 -12.23 11.69 11.27
C LEU A 463 -11.61 10.94 10.09
N PHE A 464 -12.21 9.80 9.70
CA PHE A 464 -11.72 9.00 8.58
C PHE A 464 -11.85 9.77 7.25
N THR A 465 -13.01 10.38 6.99
CA THR A 465 -13.23 11.19 5.78
C THR A 465 -12.32 12.41 5.77
N GLY A 466 -12.17 13.11 6.90
CA GLY A 466 -11.23 14.22 7.06
C GLY A 466 -9.78 13.82 6.73
N GLN A 467 -9.36 12.65 7.22
CA GLN A 467 -8.04 12.09 6.92
C GLN A 467 -7.85 11.84 5.42
N ILE A 468 -8.82 11.18 4.76
CA ILE A 468 -8.76 10.91 3.32
C ILE A 468 -8.70 12.22 2.53
N ILE A 469 -9.48 13.23 2.91
CA ILE A 469 -9.48 14.54 2.23
C ILE A 469 -8.08 15.16 2.35
N MET A 470 -7.49 15.18 3.54
CA MET A 470 -6.15 15.73 3.75
C MET A 470 -5.11 15.01 2.87
N LEU A 471 -5.09 13.67 2.88
CA LEU A 471 -4.12 12.89 2.11
C LEU A 471 -4.32 13.03 0.59
N THR A 472 -5.56 13.05 0.11
CA THR A 472 -5.85 13.21 -1.32
C THR A 472 -5.53 14.60 -1.84
N GLN A 473 -5.64 15.65 -1.02
CA GLN A 473 -5.17 16.99 -1.39
C GLN A 473 -3.65 17.04 -1.52
N LEU A 474 -2.92 16.38 -0.63
CA LEU A 474 -1.46 16.23 -0.74
C LEU A 474 -1.06 15.49 -2.03
N GLN A 475 -1.73 14.37 -2.32
CA GLN A 475 -1.56 13.61 -3.55
C GLN A 475 -1.84 14.47 -4.80
N ALA A 476 -2.94 15.22 -4.81
CA ALA A 476 -3.32 16.07 -5.94
C ALA A 476 -2.30 17.18 -6.16
N LEU A 477 -1.80 17.80 -5.09
CA LEU A 477 -0.74 18.80 -5.13
C LEU A 477 0.54 18.23 -5.76
N ILE A 478 1.01 17.07 -5.29
CA ILE A 478 2.26 16.46 -5.77
C ILE A 478 2.11 15.94 -7.20
N HIS A 479 0.95 15.39 -7.56
CA HIS A 479 0.65 15.03 -8.94
C HIS A 479 0.68 16.28 -9.84
N MET A 480 0.08 17.40 -9.41
CA MET A 480 0.12 18.65 -10.16
C MET A 480 1.54 19.22 -10.28
N LEU A 481 2.37 19.12 -9.24
CA LEU A 481 3.76 19.58 -9.28
C LEU A 481 4.67 18.70 -10.13
N THR A 482 4.45 17.38 -10.17
CA THR A 482 5.38 16.44 -10.82
C THR A 482 4.89 15.94 -12.19
N GLY A 483 3.59 15.98 -12.44
CA GLY A 483 2.94 15.40 -13.61
C GLY A 483 2.99 13.87 -13.64
N ARG A 484 3.33 13.22 -12.52
CA ARG A 484 3.45 11.76 -12.42
C ARG A 484 2.53 11.18 -11.38
N MET A 485 1.67 10.25 -11.81
CA MET A 485 0.78 9.49 -10.93
C MET A 485 1.53 8.75 -9.81
N GLN A 486 2.69 8.16 -10.13
CA GLN A 486 3.50 7.38 -9.18
C GLN A 486 3.92 8.21 -7.96
N LEU A 487 4.40 9.43 -8.18
CA LEU A 487 4.85 10.31 -7.09
C LEU A 487 3.69 10.79 -6.24
N GLY A 488 2.51 11.02 -6.85
CA GLY A 488 1.28 11.30 -6.12
C GLY A 488 0.90 10.14 -5.18
N ILE A 489 0.88 8.90 -5.69
CA ILE A 489 0.59 7.70 -4.87
C ILE A 489 1.60 7.55 -3.73
N ILE A 490 2.90 7.70 -4.02
CA ILE A 490 3.96 7.59 -3.00
C ILE A 490 3.78 8.65 -1.91
N SER A 491 3.44 9.88 -2.28
CA SER A 491 3.22 10.95 -1.30
C SER A 491 2.02 10.74 -0.38
N TYR A 492 1.08 9.90 -0.81
CA TYR A 492 -0.09 9.55 -0.03
C TYR A 492 0.25 8.44 0.99
N ILE A 493 0.97 7.41 0.55
CA ILE A 493 1.24 6.21 1.36
C ILE A 493 2.50 6.37 2.23
N LEU A 494 3.63 6.77 1.65
CA LEU A 494 4.94 6.70 2.31
C LEU A 494 5.01 7.52 3.61
N PRO A 495 4.51 8.77 3.66
CA PRO A 495 4.50 9.52 4.91
C PRO A 495 3.61 8.89 5.99
N CYS A 496 2.49 8.26 5.59
CA CYS A 496 1.61 7.55 6.52
C CYS A 496 2.33 6.34 7.12
N ILE A 497 2.96 5.51 6.28
CA ILE A 497 3.75 4.37 6.72
C ILE A 497 4.87 4.84 7.66
N ALA A 498 5.70 5.77 7.21
CA ALA A 498 6.82 6.27 7.98
C ALA A 498 6.36 6.81 9.34
N CYS A 499 5.28 7.60 9.40
CA CYS A 499 4.79 8.13 10.66
C CYS A 499 4.21 7.05 11.57
N LEU A 500 3.40 6.13 11.05
CA LEU A 500 2.79 5.08 11.88
C LEU A 500 3.84 4.17 12.52
N ILE A 501 4.96 3.93 11.83
CA ILE A 501 6.04 3.10 12.37
C ILE A 501 7.01 3.91 13.25
N THR A 502 7.31 5.15 12.88
CA THR A 502 8.21 6.01 13.68
C THR A 502 7.58 6.41 15.01
N PHE A 503 6.25 6.44 15.07
CA PHE A 503 5.48 6.87 16.23
C PHE A 503 4.63 5.74 16.84
N SER A 504 4.95 4.48 16.56
CA SER A 504 4.39 3.34 17.31
C SER A 504 5.13 3.07 18.63
N VAL A 505 6.29 3.69 18.86
CA VAL A 505 7.10 3.49 20.07
C VAL A 505 6.60 4.37 21.23
N PHE A 506 6.46 3.75 22.40
CA PHE A 506 6.00 4.35 23.65
C PHE A 506 6.81 5.60 24.06
N ASP A 507 8.13 5.62 23.80
CA ASP A 507 9.05 6.71 24.19
C ASP A 507 8.77 8.05 23.49
N ARG A 508 7.92 8.10 22.46
CA ARG A 508 7.59 9.34 21.74
C ARG A 508 6.25 9.91 22.20
N LEU A 509 6.22 10.43 23.43
CA LEU A 509 5.05 10.98 24.15
C LEU A 509 4.29 12.16 23.48
N ARG A 510 4.58 12.54 22.22
CA ARG A 510 3.97 13.73 21.55
C ARG A 510 3.32 13.41 20.21
N ASN A 511 2.61 12.29 20.13
CA ASN A 511 1.96 11.85 18.88
C ASN A 511 0.63 12.53 18.56
N ILE A 512 0.17 13.42 19.45
CA ILE A 512 -0.99 14.30 19.25
C ILE A 512 -0.80 15.21 18.02
N TYR A 513 0.44 15.58 17.70
CA TYR A 513 0.76 16.46 16.56
C TYR A 513 1.03 15.71 15.26
N VAL A 514 0.87 14.38 15.22
CA VAL A 514 1.13 13.57 14.03
C VAL A 514 -0.14 13.50 13.18
N PRO A 515 -0.19 14.16 12.00
CA PRO A 515 -1.42 14.26 11.22
C PRO A 515 -1.97 12.91 10.74
N TYR A 516 -1.12 11.89 10.67
CA TYR A 516 -1.50 10.55 10.24
C TYR A 516 -2.29 9.76 11.30
N ASN A 517 -2.23 10.19 12.56
CA ASN A 517 -2.99 9.61 13.67
C ASN A 517 -4.38 10.23 13.82
N TRP A 518 -4.60 11.45 13.32
CA TRP A 518 -5.87 12.17 13.48
C TRP A 518 -7.07 11.45 12.85
N GLY A 519 -6.84 10.55 11.90
CA GLY A 519 -7.91 9.74 11.30
C GLY A 519 -8.36 8.54 12.12
N MET A 520 -7.68 8.20 13.22
CA MET A 520 -7.89 6.97 14.00
C MET A 520 -8.62 7.28 15.31
N ILE A 521 -9.90 6.94 15.41
CA ILE A 521 -10.68 7.18 16.64
C ILE A 521 -10.19 6.33 17.82
N LEU A 522 -9.62 5.15 17.58
CA LEU A 522 -9.09 4.29 18.63
C LEU A 522 -7.84 4.87 19.31
N ARG A 523 -7.21 5.87 18.69
CA ARG A 523 -6.10 6.67 19.25
C ARG A 523 -6.57 8.02 19.83
N SER A 524 -7.87 8.19 19.98
CA SER A 524 -8.46 9.42 20.51
C SER A 524 -8.70 9.34 22.02
N SER A 525 -8.99 10.49 22.62
CA SER A 525 -9.36 10.61 24.04
C SER A 525 -10.61 9.83 24.46
N ILE A 526 -11.36 9.26 23.51
CA ILE A 526 -12.53 8.41 23.78
C ILE A 526 -12.10 7.00 24.20
N PHE A 527 -11.03 6.47 23.57
CA PHE A 527 -10.61 5.08 23.72
C PHE A 527 -9.23 4.93 24.38
N SER A 528 -8.45 6.00 24.46
CA SER A 528 -7.13 6.02 25.08
C SER A 528 -7.10 7.10 26.17
N PRO A 529 -6.60 6.80 27.38
CA PRO A 529 -6.47 7.79 28.44
C PRO A 529 -5.55 8.92 27.98
N ALA A 530 -5.85 10.16 28.41
CA ALA A 530 -5.07 11.34 28.02
C ALA A 530 -3.80 11.54 28.85
N PHE A 531 -3.73 10.91 30.02
CA PHE A 531 -2.63 11.00 30.96
C PHE A 531 -2.45 9.67 31.68
N ASP A 532 -1.20 9.32 32.01
CA ASP A 532 -0.85 8.28 32.96
C ASP A 532 -0.18 8.91 34.18
N TYR A 533 -0.33 8.27 35.34
CA TYR A 533 0.38 8.65 36.54
C TYR A 533 1.57 7.72 36.68
N GLU A 534 2.78 8.24 36.48
CA GLU A 534 3.98 7.45 36.76
C GLU A 534 4.05 7.11 38.27
N GLU A 535 4.74 6.03 38.63
CA GLU A 535 5.02 5.67 40.03
C GLU A 535 5.72 6.80 40.82
N SER A 536 6.35 7.74 40.10
CA SER A 536 6.97 8.97 40.62
C SER A 536 5.95 10.05 41.04
N GLY A 537 4.67 9.91 40.69
CA GLY A 537 3.63 10.91 40.85
C GLY A 537 3.62 12.00 39.76
N GLU A 538 4.52 11.92 38.76
CA GLU A 538 4.51 12.82 37.61
C GLU A 538 3.42 12.41 36.59
N ILE A 539 2.71 13.40 36.08
CA ILE A 539 1.67 13.22 35.07
C ILE A 539 2.37 13.10 33.71
N SER A 540 2.39 11.91 33.12
CA SER A 540 2.87 11.72 31.77
C SER A 540 1.69 11.85 30.78
N PRO A 541 1.73 12.80 29.82
CA PRO A 541 0.67 12.90 28.82
C PRO A 541 0.72 11.68 27.90
N LEU A 542 -0.37 10.93 27.87
CA LEU A 542 -0.55 9.84 26.92
C LEU A 542 -0.97 10.41 25.55
N CYS A 543 -0.66 9.68 24.49
CA CYS A 543 -0.78 10.11 23.10
C CYS A 543 -2.23 10.19 22.57
N ALA A 544 -3.21 10.51 23.41
CA ALA A 544 -4.61 10.57 23.01
C ALA A 544 -4.94 11.84 22.21
N THR A 545 -5.40 11.67 20.97
CA THR A 545 -5.81 12.79 20.12
C THR A 545 -7.20 13.31 20.54
N ASN A 546 -7.33 14.62 20.77
CA ASN A 546 -8.65 15.23 20.98
C ASN A 546 -9.43 15.23 19.65
N VAL A 547 -10.59 14.59 19.61
CA VAL A 547 -11.41 14.40 18.40
C VAL A 547 -11.76 15.72 17.71
N ASN A 548 -12.21 16.73 18.46
CA ASN A 548 -12.59 18.02 17.90
C ASN A 548 -11.37 18.78 17.37
N GLY A 549 -10.24 18.69 18.09
CA GLY A 549 -8.96 19.24 17.66
C GLY A 549 -8.45 18.59 16.38
N ALA A 550 -8.57 17.26 16.27
CA ALA A 550 -8.18 16.48 15.09
C ALA A 550 -9.01 16.86 13.86
N LEU A 551 -10.35 16.93 13.98
CA LEU A 551 -11.23 17.37 12.88
C LEU A 551 -10.90 18.79 12.41
N GLY A 552 -10.71 19.72 13.35
CA GLY A 552 -10.32 21.10 13.04
C GLY A 552 -8.97 21.20 12.34
N ALA A 553 -7.98 20.45 12.82
CA ALA A 553 -6.64 20.41 12.25
C ALA A 553 -6.64 19.79 10.84
N GLN A 554 -7.34 18.66 10.63
CA GLN A 554 -7.51 18.04 9.32
C GLN A 554 -8.15 19.01 8.32
N ALA A 555 -9.25 19.67 8.69
CA ALA A 555 -9.91 20.66 7.84
C ALA A 555 -8.99 21.83 7.50
N GLY A 556 -8.26 22.36 8.49
CA GLY A 556 -7.28 23.43 8.31
C GLY A 556 -6.18 23.06 7.32
N VAL A 557 -5.56 21.89 7.50
CA VAL A 557 -4.51 21.39 6.60
C VAL A 557 -5.06 21.15 5.19
N SER A 558 -6.25 20.56 5.05
CA SER A 558 -6.89 20.37 3.74
C SER A 558 -7.12 21.69 3.00
N ILE A 559 -7.59 22.73 3.71
CA ILE A 559 -7.82 24.06 3.12
C ILE A 559 -6.49 24.69 2.69
N ILE A 560 -5.45 24.61 3.53
CA ILE A 560 -4.11 25.13 3.21
C ILE A 560 -3.54 24.42 1.97
N LEU A 561 -3.58 23.08 1.94
CA LEU A 561 -3.09 22.30 0.79
C LEU A 561 -3.87 22.62 -0.49
N ALA A 562 -5.20 22.74 -0.40
CA ALA A 562 -6.02 23.14 -1.54
C ALA A 562 -5.63 24.55 -2.04
N GLY A 563 -5.46 25.52 -1.14
CA GLY A 563 -5.01 26.87 -1.46
C GLY A 563 -3.64 26.89 -2.14
N ILE A 564 -2.66 26.16 -1.59
CA ILE A 564 -1.33 25.98 -2.20
C ILE A 564 -1.45 25.35 -3.58
N SER A 565 -2.29 24.33 -3.76
CA SER A 565 -2.48 23.67 -5.06
C SER A 565 -3.04 24.63 -6.13
N VAL A 566 -3.99 25.50 -5.76
CA VAL A 566 -4.55 26.51 -6.67
C VAL A 566 -3.52 27.57 -7.03
N LEU A 567 -2.68 27.99 -6.07
CA LEU A 567 -1.58 28.92 -6.32
C LEU A 567 -0.51 28.31 -7.23
N ALA A 568 -0.07 27.08 -6.94
CA ALA A 568 0.91 26.38 -7.75
C ALA A 568 0.37 26.09 -9.17
N ALA A 569 -0.94 25.88 -9.33
CA ALA A 569 -1.57 25.77 -10.64
C ALA A 569 -1.50 27.07 -11.48
N ARG A 570 -1.19 28.24 -10.89
CA ARG A 570 -0.89 29.46 -11.66
C ARG A 570 0.53 29.47 -12.22
N ILE A 571 1.47 28.88 -11.49
CA ILE A 571 2.91 28.94 -11.76
C ILE A 571 3.34 27.80 -12.70
N VAL A 572 2.83 26.59 -12.46
CA VAL A 572 3.23 25.40 -13.21
C VAL A 572 2.74 25.49 -14.66
N LYS A 573 3.63 25.33 -15.64
CA LYS A 573 3.24 25.30 -17.05
C LYS A 573 2.74 23.91 -17.47
N ILE A 574 1.46 23.63 -17.22
CA ILE A 574 0.86 22.30 -17.46
C ILE A 574 0.75 21.99 -18.96
N SER A 575 0.49 23.00 -19.81
CA SER A 575 0.38 22.83 -21.27
C SER A 575 1.72 22.53 -21.95
N GLU A 576 2.85 22.95 -21.36
CA GLU A 576 4.20 22.72 -21.90
C GLU A 576 4.81 21.38 -21.44
N ARG A 577 4.08 20.58 -20.65
CA ARG A 577 4.58 19.29 -20.15
C ARG A 577 4.55 18.16 -21.19
N GLU A 578 4.24 18.47 -22.44
CA GLU A 578 4.04 17.47 -23.48
C GLU A 578 5.23 16.53 -23.71
N VAL A 579 4.88 15.24 -23.74
CA VAL A 579 5.38 14.21 -24.66
C VAL A 579 6.90 14.06 -24.68
N LYS A 580 7.52 13.89 -23.51
CA LYS A 580 8.78 13.15 -23.42
C LYS A 580 8.46 11.72 -22.98
N GLU A 581 8.29 10.86 -23.97
CA GLU A 581 8.24 9.39 -23.83
C GLU A 581 9.41 8.86 -22.98
#